data_AF-A0A328DTQ9-F1
#
_entry.id   AF-A0A328DTQ9-F1
#
_cell.length_a   1.000
_cell.length_b   1.000
_cell.length_c   1.000
_cell.angle_alpha   90.00
_cell.angle_beta   90.00
_cell.angle_gamma   90.00
#
_symmetry.space_group_name_H-M   'P 1'
#
loop_
_entity.id
_entity.type
_entity.pdbx_description
1 polymer ?
#
loop_
_entity_poly.entity_id
_entity_poly.type
_entity_poly.pdbx_seq_one_letter_code
_entity_poly.pdbx_strand_id
1 'polypeptide(L)'
;MEEYLQCMKTLRSQMNDMEDQAAKISAEEQMLLTTVQTLEGDLSSDSLHWHGGLLKFVCLQCKSKHRDALSVKRQTLQIKEETDKMVKEKGEICSLILQKQRKFSTLEANLSSLYQTLDLIQQERGNLSVKLSEKRTYYSTAFENIINQLKEQQRWMDDHKYSSLIGENSQESDTTYKKPDELEVFQDDVAKSLSENFEAASRKLRLLKQMKSELELENKKPELREMDVKFLENELQAISADKVELAEYVQSLQLQIVKLKDISHTIHCSCGEEYKIELDCEIDHATLQH
;
A
#
# COMPACT_ATOMS: atom_id res chain seq x y z
N MET A 1 32.36 -5.08 -144.78
CA MET A 1 32.44 -3.73 -144.16
C MET A 1 31.19 -3.45 -143.32
N GLU A 2 30.00 -3.84 -143.77
CA GLU A 2 28.72 -3.71 -143.04
C GLU A 2 28.70 -4.39 -141.66
N GLU A 3 29.20 -5.63 -141.57
CA GLU A 3 29.20 -6.42 -140.32
C GLU A 3 30.03 -5.78 -139.21
N TYR A 4 31.16 -5.14 -139.55
CA TYR A 4 32.00 -4.41 -138.60
C TYR A 4 31.28 -3.16 -138.05
N LEU A 5 30.59 -2.42 -138.92
CA LEU A 5 29.82 -1.25 -138.54
C LEU A 5 28.64 -1.64 -137.63
N GLN A 6 27.99 -2.76 -137.93
CA GLN A 6 26.93 -3.31 -137.10
C GLN A 6 27.46 -3.73 -135.72
N CYS A 7 28.63 -4.38 -135.66
CA CYS A 7 29.30 -4.75 -134.42
C CYS A 7 29.64 -3.53 -133.54
N MET A 8 30.17 -2.46 -134.13
CA MET A 8 30.50 -1.22 -133.41
C MET A 8 29.25 -0.48 -132.87
N LYS A 9 28.13 -0.50 -133.61
CA LYS A 9 26.86 0.05 -133.14
C LYS A 9 26.30 -0.73 -131.96
N THR A 10 26.36 -2.06 -132.02
CA THR A 10 25.94 -2.95 -130.92
C THR A 10 26.78 -2.71 -129.67
N LEU A 11 28.11 -2.61 -129.81
CA LEU A 11 29.01 -2.36 -128.68
C LEU A 11 28.71 -1.02 -127.99
N ARG A 12 28.44 0.04 -128.77
CA ARG A 12 28.07 1.36 -128.23
C ARG A 12 26.73 1.31 -127.49
N SER A 13 25.74 0.62 -128.04
CA SER A 13 24.44 0.43 -127.35
C SER A 13 24.63 -0.28 -126.02
N GLN A 14 25.40 -1.38 -126.01
CA GLN A 14 25.69 -2.14 -124.79
C GLN A 14 26.45 -1.32 -123.75
N MET A 15 27.41 -0.49 -124.17
CA MET A 15 28.10 0.44 -123.27
C MET A 15 27.14 1.45 -122.64
N ASN A 16 26.26 2.06 -123.43
CA ASN A 16 25.27 3.00 -122.91
C ASN A 16 24.28 2.33 -121.96
N ASP A 17 23.78 1.13 -122.30
CA ASP A 17 22.88 0.37 -121.44
C ASP A 17 23.57 0.00 -120.11
N MET A 18 24.87 -0.33 -120.14
CA MET A 18 25.66 -0.58 -118.93
C MET A 18 25.91 0.70 -118.11
N GLU A 19 26.15 1.85 -118.75
CA GLU A 19 26.30 3.15 -118.07
C GLU A 19 25.00 3.57 -117.38
N ASP A 20 23.86 3.44 -118.05
CA ASP A 20 22.54 3.72 -117.48
C ASP A 20 22.22 2.78 -116.32
N GLN A 21 22.56 1.49 -116.46
CA GLN A 21 22.41 0.51 -115.38
C GLN A 21 23.32 0.84 -114.19
N ALA A 22 24.57 1.27 -114.43
CA ALA A 22 25.49 1.68 -113.39
C ALA A 22 25.02 2.95 -112.66
N ALA A 23 24.50 3.94 -113.39
CA ALA A 23 23.93 5.15 -112.80
C ALA A 23 22.70 4.84 -111.93
N LYS A 24 21.83 3.94 -112.39
CA LYS A 24 20.67 3.48 -111.62
C LYS A 24 21.09 2.76 -110.34
N ILE A 25 22.04 1.81 -110.44
CA ILE A 25 22.57 1.08 -109.28
C ILE A 25 23.23 2.06 -108.29
N SER A 26 24.01 3.02 -108.78
CA SER A 26 24.66 4.03 -107.94
C SER A 26 23.64 4.92 -107.21
N ALA A 27 22.56 5.32 -107.86
CA ALA A 27 21.48 6.08 -107.24
C ALA A 27 20.73 5.27 -106.17
N GLU A 28 20.45 3.98 -106.44
CA GLU A 28 19.84 3.06 -105.49
C GLU A 28 20.75 2.81 -104.28
N GLU A 29 22.05 2.60 -104.49
CA GLU A 29 23.04 2.47 -103.43
C GLU A 29 23.13 3.72 -102.57
N GLN A 30 23.13 4.91 -103.17
CA GLN A 30 23.23 6.17 -102.44
C GLN A 30 21.96 6.47 -101.63
N MET A 31 20.79 6.07 -102.13
CA MET A 31 19.52 6.12 -101.39
C MET A 31 19.53 5.12 -100.21
N LEU A 32 19.99 3.89 -100.44
CA LEU A 32 20.11 2.89 -99.38
C LEU A 32 21.08 3.35 -98.29
N LEU A 33 22.24 3.89 -98.68
CA LEU A 33 23.23 4.43 -97.74
C LEU A 33 22.63 5.55 -96.87
N THR A 34 21.91 6.48 -97.48
CA THR A 34 21.26 7.59 -96.76
C THR A 34 20.20 7.07 -95.78
N THR A 35 19.43 6.06 -96.19
CA THR A 35 18.39 5.44 -95.34
C THR A 35 19.02 4.75 -94.14
N VAL A 36 20.11 3.99 -94.34
CA VAL A 36 20.85 3.34 -93.26
C VAL A 36 21.42 4.37 -92.29
N GLN A 37 22.07 5.43 -92.79
CA GLN A 37 22.61 6.50 -91.96
C GLN A 37 21.54 7.21 -91.11
N THR A 38 20.35 7.41 -91.67
CA THR A 38 19.22 8.02 -90.95
C THR A 38 18.74 7.10 -89.83
N LEU A 39 18.55 5.81 -90.12
CA LEU A 39 18.13 4.81 -89.13
C LEU A 39 19.18 4.61 -88.02
N GLU A 40 20.48 4.63 -88.36
CA GLU A 40 21.57 4.58 -87.37
C GLU A 40 21.56 5.79 -86.44
N GLY A 41 21.27 6.98 -86.96
CA GLY A 41 21.10 8.21 -86.19
C GLY A 41 19.92 8.13 -85.21
N ASP A 42 18.76 7.67 -85.70
CA ASP A 42 17.55 7.52 -84.89
C ASP A 42 17.72 6.48 -83.77
N LEU A 43 18.32 5.33 -84.08
CA LEU A 43 18.63 4.29 -83.10
C LEU A 43 19.63 4.76 -82.04
N SER A 44 20.62 5.56 -82.44
CA SER A 44 21.60 6.15 -81.52
C SER A 44 20.95 7.20 -80.59
N SER A 45 20.05 8.02 -81.13
CA SER A 45 19.29 9.01 -80.37
C SER A 45 18.35 8.36 -79.36
N ASP A 46 17.61 7.33 -79.80
CA ASP A 46 16.71 6.56 -78.94
C ASP A 46 17.48 5.85 -77.82
N SER A 47 18.61 5.21 -78.15
CA SER A 47 19.50 4.58 -77.16
C SER A 47 19.96 5.58 -76.09
N LEU A 48 20.40 6.77 -76.49
CA LEU A 48 20.80 7.84 -75.57
C LEU A 48 19.64 8.33 -74.69
N HIS A 49 18.43 8.45 -75.25
CA HIS A 49 17.23 8.85 -74.51
C HIS A 49 16.82 7.79 -73.47
N TRP A 50 16.78 6.50 -73.86
CA TRP A 50 16.44 5.39 -72.97
C TRP A 50 17.46 5.23 -71.84
N HIS A 51 18.76 5.30 -72.16
CA HIS A 51 19.81 5.27 -71.14
C HIS A 51 19.71 6.46 -70.19
N GLY A 52 19.47 7.68 -70.70
CA GLY A 52 19.27 8.88 -69.89
C GLY A 52 18.06 8.79 -68.96
N GLY A 53 16.94 8.23 -69.45
CA GLY A 53 15.72 7.99 -68.65
C GLY A 53 15.94 6.98 -67.53
N LEU A 54 16.56 5.83 -67.84
CA LEU A 54 16.90 4.79 -66.85
C LEU A 54 17.85 5.30 -65.77
N LEU A 55 18.91 6.03 -66.15
CA LEU A 55 19.84 6.64 -65.19
C LEU A 55 19.15 7.63 -64.25
N LYS A 56 18.25 8.48 -64.77
CA LYS A 56 17.46 9.41 -63.95
C LYS A 56 16.54 8.67 -62.98
N PHE A 57 15.84 7.62 -63.44
CA PHE A 57 14.96 6.82 -62.60
C PHE A 57 15.72 6.13 -61.46
N VAL A 58 16.84 5.45 -61.77
CA VAL A 58 17.71 4.81 -60.77
C VAL A 58 18.26 5.84 -59.78
N CYS A 59 18.66 7.03 -60.24
CA CYS A 59 19.14 8.11 -59.38
C CYS A 59 18.06 8.63 -58.42
N LEU A 60 16.83 8.83 -58.91
CA LEU A 60 15.68 9.24 -58.09
C LEU A 60 15.34 8.19 -57.03
N GLN A 61 15.33 6.91 -57.42
CA GLN A 61 15.04 5.81 -56.50
C GLN A 61 16.14 5.66 -55.43
N CYS A 62 17.41 5.86 -55.81
CA CYS A 62 18.54 5.88 -54.86
C CYS A 62 18.43 7.07 -53.89
N LYS A 63 18.07 8.26 -54.38
CA LYS A 63 17.85 9.44 -53.53
C LYS A 63 16.70 9.25 -52.54
N SER A 64 15.61 8.60 -52.96
CA SER A 64 14.49 8.27 -52.06
C SER A 64 14.95 7.33 -50.95
N LYS A 65 15.56 6.19 -51.31
CA LYS A 65 16.06 5.20 -50.34
C LYS A 65 17.08 5.80 -49.37
N HIS A 66 17.96 6.68 -49.85
CA HIS A 66 18.92 7.37 -49.01
C HIS A 66 18.24 8.30 -48.00
N ARG A 67 17.19 9.03 -48.42
CA ARG A 67 16.38 9.87 -47.51
C ARG A 67 15.70 9.02 -46.43
N ASP A 68 15.11 7.90 -46.83
CA ASP A 68 14.44 6.98 -45.91
C ASP A 68 15.45 6.39 -44.91
N ALA A 69 16.63 5.97 -45.38
CA ALA A 69 17.70 5.47 -44.52
C ALA A 69 18.18 6.51 -43.50
N LEU A 70 18.29 7.79 -43.89
CA LEU A 70 18.62 8.88 -42.96
C LEU A 70 17.49 9.12 -41.94
N SER A 71 16.22 9.02 -42.36
CA SER A 71 15.07 9.15 -41.47
C SER A 71 15.06 8.04 -40.42
N VAL A 72 15.22 6.79 -40.85
CA VAL A 72 15.32 5.62 -39.96
C VAL A 72 16.48 5.79 -39.00
N LYS A 73 17.66 6.21 -39.47
CA LYS A 73 18.83 6.46 -38.62
C LYS A 73 18.55 7.49 -37.52
N ARG A 74 17.82 8.57 -37.83
CA ARG A 74 17.42 9.58 -36.84
C ARG A 74 16.46 8.99 -35.79
N GLN A 75 15.43 8.27 -36.24
CA GLN A 75 14.48 7.62 -35.35
C GLN A 75 15.17 6.58 -34.44
N THR A 76 16.11 5.81 -34.97
CA THR A 76 16.90 4.85 -34.17
C THR A 76 17.72 5.54 -33.08
N LEU A 77 18.32 6.70 -33.37
CA LEU A 77 19.06 7.49 -32.37
C LEU A 77 18.12 8.02 -31.28
N GLN A 78 16.96 8.56 -31.66
CA GLN A 78 15.97 9.06 -30.72
C GLN A 78 15.44 7.94 -29.81
N ILE A 79 15.07 6.78 -30.37
CA ILE A 79 14.61 5.62 -29.60
C ILE A 79 15.68 5.16 -28.61
N LYS A 80 16.96 5.20 -29.02
CA LYS A 80 18.07 4.86 -28.12
C LYS A 80 18.16 5.83 -26.94
N GLU A 81 18.11 7.14 -27.19
CA GLU A 81 18.13 8.16 -26.15
C GLU A 81 16.94 8.04 -25.19
N GLU A 82 15.73 7.79 -25.72
CA GLU A 82 14.52 7.56 -24.92
C GLU A 82 14.65 6.27 -24.09
N THR A 83 15.23 5.21 -24.66
CA THR A 83 15.49 3.94 -23.94
C THR A 83 16.49 4.14 -22.80
N ASP A 84 17.59 4.88 -23.05
CA ASP A 84 18.61 5.18 -22.04
C ASP A 84 18.02 6.01 -20.89
N LYS A 85 17.19 7.02 -21.21
CA LYS A 85 16.45 7.82 -20.23
C LYS A 85 15.50 6.93 -19.41
N MET A 86 14.71 6.09 -20.06
CA MET A 86 13.79 5.17 -19.40
C MET A 86 14.53 4.20 -18.46
N VAL A 87 15.68 3.64 -18.89
CA VAL A 87 16.49 2.75 -18.06
C VAL A 87 16.99 3.48 -16.81
N LYS A 88 17.38 4.75 -16.93
CA LYS A 88 17.79 5.57 -15.79
C LYS A 88 16.63 5.79 -14.81
N GLU A 89 15.47 6.24 -15.30
CA GLU A 89 14.27 6.47 -14.47
C GLU A 89 13.81 5.17 -13.78
N LYS A 90 13.86 4.04 -14.49
CA LYS A 90 13.59 2.72 -13.92
C LYS A 90 14.55 2.38 -12.77
N GLY A 91 15.84 2.70 -12.91
CA GLY A 91 16.84 2.51 -11.87
C GLY A 91 16.56 3.34 -10.61
N GLU A 92 16.09 4.57 -10.78
CA GLU A 92 15.68 5.45 -9.68
C GLU A 92 14.44 4.90 -8.96
N ILE A 93 13.42 4.45 -9.71
CA ILE A 93 12.21 3.82 -9.17
C ILE A 93 12.56 2.55 -8.38
N CYS A 94 13.40 1.67 -8.93
CA CYS A 94 13.85 0.46 -8.23
C CYS A 94 14.57 0.80 -6.92
N SER A 95 15.39 1.85 -6.92
CA SER A 95 16.08 2.32 -5.70
C SER A 95 15.09 2.79 -4.63
N LEU A 96 14.05 3.53 -5.03
CA LEU A 96 13.00 3.99 -4.14
C LEU A 96 12.17 2.81 -3.57
N ILE A 97 11.81 1.84 -4.41
CA ILE A 97 11.09 0.63 -3.99
C ILE A 97 11.89 -0.12 -2.92
N LEU A 98 13.18 -0.35 -3.16
CA LEU A 98 14.06 -1.02 -2.20
C LEU A 98 14.16 -0.25 -0.88
N GLN A 99 14.25 1.07 -0.93
CA GLN A 99 14.26 1.90 0.27
C GLN A 99 12.95 1.78 1.06
N LYS A 100 11.80 1.77 0.37
CA LYS A 100 10.48 1.60 1.00
C LYS A 100 10.32 0.21 1.60
N GLN A 101 10.73 -0.84 0.90
CA GLN A 101 10.72 -2.22 1.42
C GLN A 101 11.53 -2.34 2.71
N ARG A 102 12.72 -1.74 2.79
CA ARG A 102 13.51 -1.74 4.05
C ARG A 102 12.77 -1.06 5.20
N LYS A 103 12.11 0.08 4.93
CA LYS A 103 11.30 0.77 5.94
C LYS A 103 10.13 -0.08 6.41
N PHE A 104 9.43 -0.77 5.50
CA PHE A 104 8.38 -1.71 5.85
C PHE A 104 8.90 -2.81 6.77
N SER A 105 10.02 -3.46 6.41
CA SER A 105 10.61 -4.49 7.27
C SER A 105 11.01 -3.97 8.66
N THR A 106 11.50 -2.73 8.76
CA THR A 106 11.75 -2.10 10.06
C THR A 106 10.46 -1.88 10.86
N LEU A 107 9.40 -1.39 10.22
CA LEU A 107 8.11 -1.18 10.87
C LEU A 107 7.45 -2.50 11.31
N GLU A 108 7.53 -3.55 10.50
CA GLU A 108 7.03 -4.89 10.85
C GLU A 108 7.75 -5.46 12.07
N ALA A 109 9.08 -5.30 12.15
CA ALA A 109 9.85 -5.70 13.32
C ALA A 109 9.44 -4.92 14.58
N ASN A 110 9.24 -3.60 14.44
CA ASN A 110 8.77 -2.76 15.54
C ASN A 110 7.37 -3.17 16.01
N LEU A 111 6.43 -3.44 15.09
CA LEU A 111 5.10 -3.94 15.42
C LEU A 111 5.18 -5.25 16.19
N SER A 112 6.00 -6.20 15.75
CA SER A 112 6.20 -7.47 16.46
C SER A 112 6.71 -7.25 17.89
N SER A 113 7.68 -6.34 18.08
CA SER A 113 8.19 -5.98 19.40
C SER A 113 7.12 -5.30 20.29
N LEU A 114 6.29 -4.44 19.71
CA LEU A 114 5.18 -3.80 20.43
C LEU A 114 4.12 -4.82 20.85
N TYR A 115 3.75 -5.76 19.98
CA TYR A 115 2.84 -6.85 20.35
C TYR A 115 3.39 -7.70 21.48
N GLN A 116 4.67 -8.08 21.44
CA GLN A 116 5.31 -8.81 22.54
C GLN A 116 5.28 -8.03 23.85
N THR A 117 5.51 -6.71 23.79
CA THR A 117 5.45 -5.84 24.98
C THR A 117 4.03 -5.75 25.53
N LEU A 118 3.02 -5.66 24.65
CA LEU A 118 1.62 -5.64 25.04
C LEU A 118 1.22 -6.93 25.77
N ASP A 119 1.63 -8.09 25.25
CA ASP A 119 1.35 -9.38 25.88
C ASP A 119 1.95 -9.47 27.30
N LEU A 120 3.19 -8.99 27.48
CA LEU A 120 3.83 -8.92 28.79
C LEU A 120 3.06 -8.00 29.76
N ILE A 121 2.65 -6.82 29.31
CA ILE A 121 1.86 -5.88 30.13
C ILE A 121 0.52 -6.51 30.52
N GLN A 122 -0.16 -7.19 29.58
CA GLN A 122 -1.42 -7.86 29.86
C GLN A 122 -1.25 -8.99 30.88
N GLN A 123 -0.17 -9.76 30.77
CA GLN A 123 0.18 -10.81 31.74
C GLN A 123 0.45 -10.24 33.13
N GLU A 124 1.27 -9.18 33.24
CA GLU A 124 1.56 -8.52 34.52
C GLU A 124 0.30 -7.94 35.17
N ARG A 125 -0.56 -7.28 34.38
CA ARG A 125 -1.86 -6.79 34.84
C ARG A 125 -2.72 -7.93 35.40
N GLY A 126 -2.76 -9.07 34.72
CA GLY A 126 -3.46 -10.27 35.19
C GLY A 126 -2.94 -10.76 36.54
N ASN A 127 -1.62 -10.89 36.68
CA ASN A 127 -0.96 -11.31 37.92
C ASN A 127 -1.24 -10.35 39.08
N LEU A 128 -1.14 -9.03 38.85
CA LEU A 128 -1.46 -8.02 39.85
C LEU A 128 -2.93 -8.06 40.26
N SER A 129 -3.84 -8.26 39.32
CA SER A 129 -5.27 -8.40 39.60
C SER A 129 -5.57 -9.58 40.52
N VAL A 130 -4.92 -10.73 40.28
CA VAL A 130 -5.05 -11.93 41.14
C VAL A 130 -4.54 -11.62 42.56
N LYS A 131 -3.32 -11.10 42.70
CA LYS A 131 -2.74 -10.72 44.01
C LYS A 131 -3.62 -9.72 44.78
N LEU A 132 -4.24 -8.76 44.09
CA LEU A 132 -5.13 -7.80 44.71
C LEU A 132 -6.42 -8.47 45.20
N SER A 133 -6.98 -9.39 44.41
CA SER A 133 -8.16 -10.15 44.81
C SER A 133 -7.89 -11.04 46.04
N GLU A 134 -6.73 -11.70 46.11
CA GLU A 134 -6.29 -12.48 47.28
C GLU A 134 -6.12 -11.61 48.53
N LYS A 135 -5.53 -10.42 48.41
CA LYS A 135 -5.46 -9.48 49.54
C LYS A 135 -6.85 -9.03 49.99
N ARG A 136 -7.76 -8.77 49.04
CA ARG A 136 -9.14 -8.37 49.36
C ARG A 136 -9.86 -9.47 50.13
N THR A 137 -9.77 -10.72 49.69
CA THR A 137 -10.41 -11.85 50.39
C THR A 137 -9.79 -12.06 51.77
N TYR A 138 -8.47 -11.99 51.90
CA TYR A 138 -7.78 -12.06 53.19
C TYR A 138 -8.32 -11.03 54.20
N TYR A 139 -8.40 -9.76 53.81
CA TYR A 139 -8.90 -8.71 54.70
C TYR A 139 -10.40 -8.85 55.01
N SER A 140 -11.21 -9.31 54.05
CA SER A 140 -12.62 -9.61 54.28
C SER A 140 -12.80 -10.69 55.34
N THR A 141 -12.06 -11.79 55.24
CA THR A 141 -12.09 -12.87 56.24
C THR A 141 -11.59 -12.39 57.59
N ALA A 142 -10.50 -11.62 57.63
CA ALA A 142 -9.98 -11.06 58.88
C ALA A 142 -11.00 -10.13 59.56
N PHE A 143 -11.71 -9.32 58.78
CA PHE A 143 -12.76 -8.45 59.27
C PHE A 143 -13.95 -9.23 59.84
N GLU A 144 -14.44 -10.26 59.13
CA GLU A 144 -15.51 -11.13 59.62
C GLU A 144 -15.11 -11.86 60.92
N ASN A 145 -13.87 -12.33 61.03
CA ASN A 145 -13.36 -12.94 62.25
C ASN A 145 -13.42 -11.97 63.44
N ILE A 146 -13.02 -10.71 63.25
CA ILE A 146 -13.08 -9.68 64.30
C ILE A 146 -14.53 -9.39 64.69
N ILE A 147 -15.43 -9.26 63.71
CA ILE A 147 -16.87 -9.07 63.97
C ILE A 147 -17.43 -10.23 64.80
N ASN A 148 -17.11 -11.47 64.44
CA ASN A 148 -17.58 -12.65 65.15
C ASN A 148 -17.03 -12.70 66.58
N GLN A 149 -15.76 -12.36 66.79
CA GLN A 149 -15.18 -12.25 68.14
C GLN A 149 -15.90 -11.19 68.98
N LEU A 150 -16.19 -10.01 68.41
CA LEU A 150 -16.91 -8.94 69.13
C LEU A 150 -18.35 -9.35 69.47
N LYS A 151 -19.05 -10.03 68.56
CA LYS A 151 -20.39 -10.57 68.82
C LYS A 151 -20.36 -11.60 69.95
N GLU A 152 -19.35 -12.47 69.99
CA GLU A 152 -19.20 -13.46 71.05
C GLU A 152 -18.95 -12.81 72.41
N GLN A 153 -18.07 -11.80 72.45
CA GLN A 153 -17.85 -10.99 73.66
C GLN A 153 -19.13 -10.29 74.13
N GLN A 154 -19.92 -9.75 73.20
CA GLN A 154 -21.21 -9.13 73.52
C GLN A 154 -22.20 -10.14 74.13
N ARG A 155 -22.35 -11.34 73.52
CA ARG A 155 -23.22 -12.40 74.06
C ARG A 155 -22.81 -12.82 75.47
N TRP A 156 -21.50 -12.98 75.69
CA TRP A 156 -20.98 -13.33 77.01
C TRP A 156 -21.35 -12.29 78.07
N MET A 157 -21.26 -10.99 77.74
CA MET A 157 -21.72 -9.92 78.64
C MET A 157 -23.23 -9.95 78.87
N ASP A 158 -24.03 -10.20 77.83
CA ASP A 158 -25.48 -10.26 77.94
C ASP A 158 -25.94 -11.43 78.85
N ASP A 159 -25.31 -12.61 78.72
CA ASP A 159 -25.56 -13.77 79.58
C ASP A 159 -25.20 -13.50 81.05
N HIS A 160 -24.08 -12.82 81.31
CA HIS A 160 -23.67 -12.45 82.68
C HIS A 160 -24.55 -11.36 83.30
N LYS A 161 -25.11 -10.47 82.47
CA LYS A 161 -26.08 -9.47 82.91
C LYS A 161 -27.42 -10.09 83.32
N TYR A 162 -27.83 -11.17 82.65
CA TYR A 162 -29.05 -11.93 82.99
C TYR A 162 -28.87 -12.80 84.25
N SER A 163 -27.68 -13.37 84.46
CA SER A 163 -27.32 -14.10 85.68
C SER A 163 -27.37 -13.22 86.95
N SER A 164 -26.92 -11.96 86.86
CA SER A 164 -26.94 -11.02 87.99
C SER A 164 -28.35 -10.53 88.37
N LEU A 165 -29.36 -10.70 87.51
CA LEU A 165 -30.74 -10.26 87.76
C LEU A 165 -31.65 -11.34 88.37
N ILE A 166 -31.24 -12.62 88.35
CA ILE A 166 -32.04 -13.75 88.86
C ILE A 166 -31.67 -14.13 90.31
N GLY A 167 -30.67 -13.47 90.90
CA GLY A 167 -30.12 -13.79 92.21
C GLY A 167 -30.83 -13.19 93.44
N GLU A 168 -31.87 -12.36 93.31
CA GLU A 168 -32.55 -11.77 94.47
C GLU A 168 -34.07 -11.74 94.30
N ASN A 169 -34.74 -12.72 94.91
CA ASN A 169 -35.95 -12.53 95.73
C ASN A 169 -36.42 -13.87 96.33
N SER A 170 -36.15 -14.10 97.62
CA SER A 170 -37.10 -14.59 98.65
C SER A 170 -36.43 -14.75 100.01
N GLN A 171 -36.55 -13.70 100.83
CA GLN A 171 -37.06 -13.74 102.21
C GLN A 171 -36.31 -14.53 103.32
N GLU A 172 -35.59 -13.76 104.15
CA GLU A 172 -35.71 -13.64 105.62
C GLU A 172 -35.53 -14.88 106.53
N SER A 173 -34.42 -14.93 107.29
CA SER A 173 -34.40 -14.82 108.77
C SER A 173 -32.99 -14.94 109.36
N ASP A 174 -32.53 -13.83 109.95
CA ASP A 174 -31.79 -13.65 111.21
C ASP A 174 -30.76 -14.71 111.69
N THR A 175 -29.47 -14.34 111.76
CA THR A 175 -28.69 -14.15 113.02
C THR A 175 -27.18 -13.94 112.78
N THR A 176 -26.67 -12.81 113.32
CA THR A 176 -25.43 -12.71 114.13
C THR A 176 -24.01 -12.84 113.49
N TYR A 177 -23.36 -11.67 113.30
CA TYR A 177 -21.92 -11.31 113.45
C TYR A 177 -20.81 -12.07 112.68
N LYS A 178 -20.14 -11.37 111.73
CA LYS A 178 -18.73 -10.89 111.84
C LYS A 178 -18.29 -10.06 110.60
N LYS A 179 -17.35 -9.15 110.91
CA LYS A 179 -16.64 -8.09 110.15
C LYS A 179 -16.28 -8.28 108.66
N PRO A 180 -15.98 -7.15 107.96
CA PRO A 180 -15.74 -7.05 106.53
C PRO A 180 -14.27 -7.32 106.17
N ASP A 181 -14.05 -8.14 105.14
CA ASP A 181 -12.83 -8.09 104.35
C ASP A 181 -13.03 -8.81 103.01
N GLU A 182 -12.32 -8.36 101.99
CA GLU A 182 -12.10 -9.01 100.68
C GLU A 182 -13.27 -9.02 99.67
N LEU A 183 -13.47 -7.91 98.94
CA LEU A 183 -14.16 -7.95 97.63
C LEU A 183 -13.64 -6.93 96.59
N GLU A 184 -12.45 -6.33 96.78
CA GLU A 184 -11.91 -5.31 95.87
C GLU A 184 -10.94 -5.81 94.78
N VAL A 185 -10.58 -7.09 94.71
CA VAL A 185 -9.42 -7.50 93.87
C VAL A 185 -9.76 -8.00 92.46
N PHE A 186 -11.02 -8.34 92.13
CA PHE A 186 -11.33 -8.98 90.83
C PHE A 186 -11.89 -8.06 89.73
N GLN A 187 -12.31 -6.82 90.03
CA GLN A 187 -12.81 -5.89 89.00
C GLN A 187 -11.70 -5.06 88.33
N ASP A 188 -10.58 -4.82 89.00
CA ASP A 188 -9.51 -3.95 88.50
C ASP A 188 -8.75 -4.57 87.32
N ASP A 189 -8.51 -5.89 87.35
CA ASP A 189 -7.71 -6.58 86.33
C ASP A 189 -8.46 -6.76 85.00
N VAL A 190 -9.78 -7.00 85.07
CA VAL A 190 -10.64 -7.11 83.88
C VAL A 190 -10.87 -5.74 83.24
N ALA A 191 -11.10 -4.69 84.05
CA ALA A 191 -11.25 -3.32 83.56
C ALA A 191 -9.97 -2.81 82.88
N LYS A 192 -8.81 -3.13 83.47
CA LYS A 192 -7.50 -2.81 82.92
C LYS A 192 -7.23 -3.53 81.60
N SER A 193 -7.51 -4.83 81.52
CA SER A 193 -7.38 -5.61 80.28
C SER A 193 -8.30 -5.08 79.16
N LEU A 194 -9.54 -4.69 79.49
CA LEU A 194 -10.46 -4.08 78.52
C LEU A 194 -9.95 -2.74 78.01
N SER A 195 -9.43 -1.90 78.92
CA SER A 195 -8.87 -0.59 78.58
C SER A 195 -7.65 -0.73 77.66
N GLU A 196 -6.75 -1.67 77.95
CA GLU A 196 -5.56 -1.95 77.13
C GLU A 196 -5.94 -2.47 75.72
N ASN A 197 -6.98 -3.30 75.63
CA ASN A 197 -7.50 -3.79 74.35
C ASN A 197 -8.20 -2.69 73.54
N PHE A 198 -8.94 -1.80 74.19
CA PHE A 198 -9.57 -0.65 73.55
C PHE A 198 -8.54 0.36 73.03
N GLU A 199 -7.48 0.61 73.80
CA GLU A 199 -6.29 1.38 73.41
C GLU A 199 -5.59 0.74 72.19
N ALA A 200 -5.41 -0.59 72.18
CA ALA A 200 -4.81 -1.31 71.06
C ALA A 200 -5.67 -1.25 69.80
N ALA A 201 -6.99 -1.39 69.91
CA ALA A 201 -7.94 -1.25 68.81
C ALA A 201 -7.94 0.18 68.24
N SER A 202 -7.92 1.18 69.12
CA SER A 202 -7.85 2.60 68.75
C SER A 202 -6.56 2.92 67.99
N ARG A 203 -5.42 2.35 68.39
CA ARG A 203 -4.14 2.47 67.66
C ARG A 203 -4.21 1.85 66.27
N LYS A 204 -4.80 0.65 66.12
CA LYS A 204 -4.97 0.00 64.81
C LYS A 204 -5.89 0.80 63.88
N LEU A 205 -6.97 1.37 64.40
CA LEU A 205 -7.87 2.22 63.62
C LEU A 205 -7.17 3.50 63.12
N ARG A 206 -6.30 4.10 63.95
CA ARG A 206 -5.50 5.27 63.57
C ARG A 206 -4.51 4.93 62.44
N LEU A 207 -3.84 3.78 62.51
CA LEU A 207 -2.97 3.28 61.44
C LEU A 207 -3.73 3.05 60.13
N LEU A 208 -4.92 2.43 60.18
CA LEU A 208 -5.74 2.22 58.99
C LEU A 208 -6.19 3.55 58.35
N LYS A 209 -6.52 4.55 59.17
CA LYS A 209 -6.82 5.90 58.65
C LYS A 209 -5.60 6.53 57.97
N GLN A 210 -4.41 6.38 58.53
CA GLN A 210 -3.18 6.91 57.94
C GLN A 210 -2.82 6.20 56.61
N MET A 211 -2.87 4.87 56.59
CA MET A 211 -2.63 4.10 55.36
C MET A 211 -3.65 4.42 54.26
N LYS A 212 -4.91 4.68 54.64
CA LYS A 212 -5.93 5.16 53.71
C LYS A 212 -5.56 6.51 53.10
N SER A 213 -5.09 7.47 53.92
CA SER A 213 -4.64 8.78 53.40
C SER A 213 -3.39 8.69 52.51
N GLU A 214 -2.47 7.77 52.80
CA GLU A 214 -1.30 7.51 51.94
C GLU A 214 -1.71 6.91 50.59
N LEU A 215 -2.63 5.95 50.56
CA LEU A 215 -3.19 5.41 49.32
C LEU A 215 -3.95 6.47 48.51
N GLU A 216 -4.71 7.35 49.16
CA GLU A 216 -5.40 8.46 48.49
C GLU A 216 -4.43 9.52 47.93
N LEU A 217 -3.21 9.63 48.49
CA LEU A 217 -2.14 10.50 47.97
C LEU A 217 -1.40 9.83 46.80
N GLU A 218 -1.09 8.53 46.89
CA GLU A 218 -0.45 7.75 45.82
C GLU A 218 -1.34 7.66 44.57
N ASN A 219 -2.66 7.56 44.76
CA ASN A 219 -3.63 7.51 43.67
C ASN A 219 -3.89 8.88 43.00
N LYS A 220 -3.32 9.96 43.56
CA LYS A 220 -3.45 11.35 43.08
C LYS A 220 -2.24 11.86 42.29
N LYS A 221 -1.29 11.03 41.88
CA LYS A 221 -0.18 11.48 41.02
C LYS A 221 -0.73 11.89 39.63
N PRO A 222 -0.88 13.20 39.32
CA PRO A 222 -1.61 13.64 38.12
C PRO A 222 -0.76 13.46 36.85
N GLU A 223 0.55 13.45 37.02
CA GLU A 223 1.56 13.45 35.94
C GLU A 223 1.49 12.20 35.04
N LEU A 224 1.00 11.07 35.57
CA LEU A 224 0.85 9.83 34.79
C LEU A 224 -0.50 9.75 34.03
N ARG A 225 -1.56 10.43 34.51
CA ARG A 225 -2.87 10.42 33.83
C ARG A 225 -2.99 11.49 32.76
N GLU A 226 -2.42 12.68 32.98
CA GLU A 226 -2.58 13.79 32.04
C GLU A 226 -1.75 13.59 30.76
N MET A 227 -0.60 12.91 30.86
CA MET A 227 0.25 12.56 29.70
C MET A 227 -0.39 11.49 28.82
N ASP A 228 -1.04 10.47 29.40
CA ASP A 228 -1.73 9.40 28.66
C ASP A 228 -3.00 9.90 27.96
N VAL A 229 -3.82 10.72 28.62
CA VAL A 229 -5.09 11.18 28.03
C VAL A 229 -4.84 12.14 26.87
N LYS A 230 -3.93 13.13 27.03
CA LYS A 230 -3.61 14.06 25.94
C LYS A 230 -2.94 13.36 24.76
N PHE A 231 -2.09 12.37 25.02
CA PHE A 231 -1.48 11.58 23.95
C PHE A 231 -2.53 10.78 23.16
N LEU A 232 -3.46 10.11 23.86
CA LEU A 232 -4.56 9.39 23.24
C LEU A 232 -5.53 10.30 22.47
N GLU A 233 -5.84 11.49 23.00
CA GLU A 233 -6.67 12.48 22.29
C GLU A 233 -6.02 12.96 21.00
N ASN A 234 -4.69 13.21 21.02
CA ASN A 234 -3.94 13.60 19.83
C ASN A 234 -3.87 12.49 18.78
N GLU A 235 -3.65 11.23 19.19
CA GLU A 235 -3.68 10.09 18.27
C GLU A 235 -5.07 9.88 17.67
N LEU A 236 -6.13 10.00 18.47
CA LEU A 236 -7.51 9.87 17.98
C LEU A 236 -7.84 10.97 16.96
N GLN A 237 -7.36 12.20 17.19
CA GLN A 237 -7.51 13.29 16.24
C GLN A 237 -6.72 13.07 14.94
N ALA A 238 -5.50 12.52 15.03
CA ALA A 238 -4.70 12.15 13.86
C ALA A 238 -5.37 11.04 13.03
N ILE A 239 -5.82 9.97 13.67
CA ILE A 239 -6.54 8.87 13.02
C ILE A 239 -7.85 9.36 12.38
N SER A 240 -8.55 10.29 13.04
CA SER A 240 -9.76 10.90 12.46
C SER A 240 -9.46 11.73 11.22
N ALA A 241 -8.30 12.40 11.15
CA ALA A 241 -7.89 13.16 9.97
C ALA A 241 -7.53 12.22 8.81
N ASP A 242 -6.74 11.17 9.09
CA ASP A 242 -6.37 10.16 8.09
C ASP A 242 -7.62 9.45 7.51
N LYS A 243 -8.63 9.21 8.35
CA LYS A 243 -9.91 8.64 7.91
C LYS A 243 -10.64 9.54 6.90
N VAL A 244 -10.56 10.85 7.07
CA VAL A 244 -11.14 11.82 6.13
C VAL A 244 -10.37 11.80 4.81
N GLU A 245 -9.04 11.85 4.87
CA GLU A 245 -8.19 11.80 3.67
C GLU A 245 -8.40 10.51 2.88
N LEU A 246 -8.52 9.37 3.57
CA LEU A 246 -8.80 8.07 2.94
C LEU A 246 -10.20 8.06 2.28
N ALA A 247 -11.20 8.69 2.90
CA ALA A 247 -12.53 8.79 2.32
C ALA A 247 -12.55 9.64 1.04
N GLU A 248 -11.82 10.76 1.03
CA GLU A 248 -11.66 11.62 -0.15
C GLU A 248 -10.92 10.88 -1.29
N TYR A 249 -9.87 10.12 -0.95
CA TYR A 249 -9.15 9.30 -1.92
C TYR A 249 -10.03 8.21 -2.52
N VAL A 250 -10.83 7.50 -1.70
CA VAL A 250 -11.79 6.49 -2.17
C VAL A 250 -12.84 7.11 -3.08
N GLN A 251 -13.38 8.29 -2.75
CA GLN A 251 -14.32 9.01 -3.62
C GLN A 251 -13.68 9.41 -4.96
N SER A 252 -12.42 9.86 -4.94
CA SER A 252 -11.67 10.16 -6.18
C SER A 252 -11.51 8.94 -7.06
N LEU A 253 -11.19 7.77 -6.49
CA LEU A 253 -11.10 6.51 -7.22
C LEU A 253 -12.45 6.08 -7.80
N GLN A 254 -13.53 6.19 -7.03
CA GLN A 254 -14.89 5.91 -7.52
C GLN A 254 -15.25 6.81 -8.72
N LEU A 255 -14.91 8.10 -8.65
CA LEU A 255 -15.14 9.04 -9.75
C LEU A 255 -14.31 8.67 -10.99
N GLN A 256 -13.06 8.22 -10.83
CA GLN A 256 -12.24 7.76 -11.94
C GLN A 256 -12.78 6.47 -12.57
N ILE A 257 -13.28 5.54 -11.75
CA ILE A 257 -13.92 4.30 -12.24
C ILE A 257 -15.15 4.64 -13.07
N VAL A 258 -16.00 5.56 -12.62
CA VAL A 258 -17.17 6.02 -13.40
C VAL A 258 -16.73 6.60 -14.74
N LYS A 259 -15.71 7.47 -14.76
CA LYS A 259 -15.16 8.02 -16.00
C LYS A 259 -14.63 6.94 -16.95
N LEU A 260 -14.07 5.85 -16.44
CA LEU A 260 -13.60 4.72 -17.25
C LEU A 260 -14.76 3.86 -17.78
N LYS A 261 -15.84 3.70 -17.00
CA LYS A 261 -17.07 3.00 -17.44
C LYS A 261 -17.76 3.73 -18.60
N ASP A 262 -17.71 5.06 -18.62
CA ASP A 262 -18.30 5.87 -19.69
C ASP A 262 -17.48 5.84 -21.01
N ILE A 263 -16.28 5.24 -21.01
CA ILE A 263 -15.48 5.08 -22.22
C ILE A 263 -15.94 3.81 -22.95
N SER A 264 -16.84 3.98 -23.92
CA SER A 264 -17.15 2.95 -24.92
C SER A 264 -16.37 3.22 -26.21
N HIS A 265 -15.71 2.21 -26.77
CA HIS A 265 -15.00 2.33 -28.04
C HIS A 265 -15.48 1.28 -29.04
N THR A 266 -15.82 1.73 -30.25
CA THR A 266 -16.24 0.83 -31.33
C THR A 266 -15.06 0.56 -32.26
N ILE A 267 -14.57 -0.66 -32.29
CA ILE A 267 -13.50 -1.10 -33.17
C ILE A 267 -14.11 -1.68 -34.45
N HIS A 268 -13.66 -1.19 -35.59
CA HIS A 268 -14.07 -1.71 -36.89
C HIS A 268 -13.04 -2.74 -37.37
N CYS A 269 -13.49 -3.97 -37.59
CA CYS A 269 -12.69 -5.03 -38.17
C CYS A 269 -12.50 -4.81 -39.67
N SER A 270 -11.36 -5.21 -40.21
CA SER A 270 -11.10 -5.25 -41.67
C SER A 270 -12.07 -6.19 -42.42
N CYS A 271 -12.81 -7.03 -41.70
CA CYS A 271 -13.90 -7.87 -42.18
C CYS A 271 -15.25 -7.15 -42.33
N GLY A 272 -15.37 -5.88 -41.90
CA GLY A 272 -16.60 -5.09 -41.98
C GLY A 272 -17.52 -5.19 -40.75
N GLU A 273 -17.16 -6.00 -39.75
CA GLU A 273 -17.89 -6.06 -38.48
C GLU A 273 -17.43 -4.98 -37.50
N GLU A 274 -18.38 -4.42 -36.75
CA GLU A 274 -18.14 -3.45 -35.68
C GLU A 274 -18.27 -4.13 -34.31
N TYR A 275 -17.24 -4.00 -33.48
CA TYR A 275 -17.22 -4.50 -32.11
C TYR A 275 -17.23 -3.34 -31.13
N LYS A 276 -18.31 -3.22 -30.35
CA LYS A 276 -18.40 -2.24 -29.26
C LYS A 276 -17.75 -2.84 -28.02
N ILE A 277 -16.67 -2.22 -27.54
CA ILE A 277 -16.00 -2.59 -26.30
C ILE A 277 -16.54 -1.68 -25.20
N GLU A 278 -17.20 -2.30 -24.22
CA GLU A 278 -17.65 -1.68 -22.98
C GLU A 278 -16.89 -2.35 -21.82
N LEU A 279 -16.45 -1.55 -20.86
CA LEU A 279 -15.77 -2.04 -19.65
C LEU A 279 -16.82 -2.39 -18.60
N ASP A 280 -17.19 -3.68 -18.53
CA ASP A 280 -18.07 -4.18 -17.49
C ASP A 280 -17.25 -4.47 -16.23
N CYS A 281 -17.35 -3.58 -15.24
CA CYS A 281 -16.79 -3.80 -13.89
C CYS A 281 -17.96 -3.98 -12.92
N GLU A 282 -18.43 -5.22 -12.78
CA GLU A 282 -19.23 -5.66 -11.64
C GLU A 282 -18.32 -5.67 -10.41
N ILE A 283 -18.44 -4.65 -9.56
CA ILE A 283 -17.84 -4.66 -8.23
C ILE A 283 -18.95 -5.13 -7.29
N ASP A 284 -18.89 -6.40 -6.89
CA ASP A 284 -19.75 -6.94 -5.85
C ASP A 284 -19.60 -6.12 -4.57
N HIS A 285 -20.62 -5.34 -4.24
CA HIS A 285 -20.69 -4.51 -3.03
C HIS A 285 -20.73 -5.34 -1.72
N ALA A 286 -20.62 -6.67 -1.78
CA ALA A 286 -20.83 -7.57 -0.65
C ALA A 286 -19.61 -7.77 0.26
N THR A 287 -18.42 -7.25 -0.05
CA THR A 287 -17.19 -7.58 0.72
C THR A 287 -16.59 -6.44 1.55
N LEU A 288 -17.26 -5.28 1.65
CA LEU A 288 -16.75 -4.10 2.39
C LEU A 288 -17.55 -3.75 3.66
N GLN A 289 -18.22 -4.73 4.28
CA GLN A 289 -18.73 -4.61 5.64
C GLN A 289 -18.04 -5.63 6.56
N HIS A 290 -16.82 -5.32 6.96
CA HIS A 290 -16.24 -5.80 8.23
C HIS A 290 -15.21 -4.79 8.74
#